data_AF-A0A0K9YWX9-F1
#
_entry.id   AF-A0A0K9YWX9-F1
#
_cell.length_a   1.000
_cell.length_b   1.000
_cell.length_c   1.000
_cell.angle_alpha   90.00
_cell.angle_beta   90.00
_cell.angle_gamma   90.00
#
_symmetry.space_group_name_H-M   'P 1'
#
loop_
_entity.id
_entity.type
_entity.pdbx_description
1 polymer ?
#
loop_
_entity_poly.entity_id
_entity_poly.type
_entity_poly.pdbx_seq_one_letter_code
_entity_poly.pdbx_strand_id
1 'polypeptide(L)' 'MGRIRVETRILAGNLVWDEEGQLLLETVTEDRFVLVLPQIITLTETEEKLASDELSEKHSGLNVIARCFV' A
#
# COMPACT_ATOMS: atom_id res chain seq x y z
N MET A 1 -13.17 -10.27 25.22
CA MET A 1 -12.84 -9.49 23.99
C MET A 1 -11.47 -9.92 23.52
N GLY A 2 -11.39 -10.62 22.39
CA GLY A 2 -10.09 -11.02 21.81
C GLY A 2 -9.34 -9.77 21.34
N ARG A 3 -8.07 -9.61 21.76
CA ARG A 3 -7.18 -8.60 21.19
C ARG A 3 -6.92 -9.00 19.73
N ILE A 4 -7.36 -8.17 18.78
CA ILE A 4 -6.90 -8.27 17.39
C ILE A 4 -5.38 -8.04 17.44
N ARG A 5 -4.60 -9.03 17.03
CA ARG A 5 -3.15 -8.87 16.83
C ARG A 5 -2.98 -8.35 15.42
N VAL A 6 -2.63 -7.09 15.30
CA VAL A 6 -2.23 -6.51 14.02
C VAL A 6 -0.76 -6.86 13.80
N GLU A 7 -0.45 -7.56 12.73
CA GLU A 7 0.93 -7.80 12.31
C GLU A 7 1.32 -6.75 11.28
N THR A 8 2.57 -6.28 11.34
CA THR A 8 3.09 -5.33 10.35
C THR A 8 4.03 -6.07 9.41
N ARG A 9 3.74 -6.03 8.11
CA ARG A 9 4.57 -6.65 7.06
C ARG A 9 5.07 -5.61 6.07
N ILE A 10 6.20 -5.89 5.42
CA ILE A 10 6.66 -5.14 4.25
C ILE A 10 6.31 -5.96 3.02
N LEU A 11 5.49 -5.40 2.14
CA LEU A 11 4.93 -6.08 0.98
C LEU A 11 5.31 -5.31 -0.29
N ALA A 12 5.52 -6.05 -1.38
CA ALA A 12 5.69 -5.51 -2.72
C ALA A 12 4.42 -5.79 -3.54
N GLY A 13 3.98 -4.81 -4.32
CA GLY A 13 2.75 -4.93 -5.12
C GLY A 13 2.48 -3.71 -5.97
N ASN A 14 1.34 -3.74 -6.66
CA ASN A 14 0.84 -2.62 -7.45
C ASN A 14 -0.07 -1.72 -6.60
N LEU A 15 0.08 -0.41 -6.76
CA LEU A 15 -0.88 0.54 -6.22
C LEU A 15 -2.17 0.49 -7.05
N VAL A 16 -3.31 0.38 -6.36
CA VAL A 16 -4.64 0.37 -6.96
C VAL A 16 -5.54 1.29 -6.16
N TRP A 17 -6.34 2.11 -6.82
CA TRP A 17 -7.42 2.86 -6.20
C TRP A 17 -8.73 2.09 -6.37
N ASP A 18 -9.50 1.96 -5.29
CA ASP A 18 -10.85 1.38 -5.38
C ASP A 18 -11.91 2.43 -5.72
N GLU A 19 -13.16 1.97 -5.92
CA GLU A 19 -14.30 2.83 -6.25
C GLU A 19 -14.71 3.77 -5.10
N GLU A 20 -14.26 3.51 -3.87
CA GLU A 20 -14.51 4.33 -2.69
C GLU A 20 -13.41 5.39 -2.47
N GLY A 21 -12.37 5.41 -3.30
CA GLY A 21 -11.24 6.31 -3.15
C GLY A 21 -10.26 5.86 -2.06
N GLN A 22 -10.14 4.57 -1.82
CA GLN A 22 -9.11 4.01 -0.94
C GLN A 22 -7.90 3.54 -1.75
N LEU A 23 -6.72 3.79 -1.20
CA LEU A 23 -5.47 3.30 -1.77
C LEU A 23 -5.19 1.88 -1.26
N LEU A 24 -5.09 0.95 -2.21
CA LEU A 24 -4.83 -0.47 -1.99
C LEU A 24 -3.45 -0.85 -2.55
N LEU A 25 -2.83 -1.84 -1.91
CA LEU A 25 -1.69 -2.57 -2.45
C LEU A 25 -2.16 -3.97 -2.89
N GLU A 26 -2.11 -4.24 -4.20
CA GLU A 26 -2.36 -5.56 -4.76
C GLU A 26 -1.05 -6.32 -4.91
N THR A 27 -0.90 -7.42 -4.18
CA THR A 27 0.32 -8.24 -4.21
C THR A 27 0.26 -9.31 -5.29
N VAL A 28 1.42 -9.92 -5.59
CA VAL A 28 1.53 -11.01 -6.58
C VAL A 28 0.71 -12.25 -6.24
N THR A 29 0.29 -12.42 -4.98
CA THR A 29 -0.59 -13.51 -4.53
C THR A 29 -2.07 -13.17 -4.65
N GLU A 30 -2.41 -12.07 -5.35
CA GLU A 30 -3.77 -11.53 -5.50
C GLU A 30 -4.41 -11.04 -4.19
N ASP A 31 -3.64 -10.99 -3.10
CA ASP A 31 -4.09 -10.38 -1.84
C ASP A 31 -4.05 -8.85 -1.97
N ARG A 32 -5.13 -8.19 -1.52
CA ARG A 32 -5.27 -6.73 -1.49
C ARG A 32 -5.22 -6.22 -0.06
N PHE A 33 -4.35 -5.25 0.19
CA PHE A 33 -4.16 -4.65 1.51
C PHE A 33 -4.49 -3.16 1.47
N VAL A 34 -5.33 -2.71 2.40
CA VAL A 34 -5.68 -1.29 2.53
C VAL A 34 -4.52 -0.55 3.21
N LEU A 35 -4.11 0.58 2.63
CA LEU A 35 -3.09 1.45 3.19
C LEU A 35 -3.74 2.48 4.12
N VAL A 36 -4.05 2.06 5.35
CA VAL A 36 -4.90 2.82 6.31
C VAL A 36 -4.18 3.86 7.17
N LEU A 37 -2.85 4.02 7.06
CA LEU A 37 -2.06 4.95 7.89
C LEU A 37 -1.00 5.68 7.07
N PRO A 38 -0.65 6.93 7.43
CA PRO A 38 0.48 7.65 6.86
C PRO A 38 1.75 6.81 6.99
N GLN A 39 2.29 6.40 5.86
CA GLN A 39 3.48 5.57 5.82
C GLN A 39 4.30 5.83 4.58
N ILE A 40 5.58 5.50 4.66
CA ILE A 40 6.50 5.65 3.55
C ILE A 40 6.30 4.50 2.57
N ILE A 41 6.01 4.87 1.32
CA ILE A 41 5.88 4.01 0.16
C ILE A 41 7.11 4.25 -0.72
N THR A 42 7.77 3.19 -1.16
CA THR A 42 8.91 3.29 -2.08
C THR A 42 8.47 2.88 -3.48
N LEU A 43 8.60 3.79 -4.45
CA LEU A 43 8.40 3.48 -5.86
C LEU A 43 9.58 2.63 -6.35
N THR A 44 9.32 1.45 -6.91
CA THR A 44 10.41 0.52 -7.25
C THR A 44 11.20 0.95 -8.50
N GLU A 45 10.61 1.75 -9.37
CA GLU A 45 11.23 2.18 -10.63
C GLU A 45 12.22 3.32 -10.44
N THR A 46 11.94 4.21 -9.47
CA THR A 46 12.72 5.44 -9.23
C THR A 46 13.45 5.45 -7.89
N GLU A 47 13.18 4.48 -7.02
CA GLU A 47 13.59 4.44 -5.59
C GLU A 47 13.09 5.64 -4.78
N GLU A 48 12.16 6.43 -5.34
CA GLU A 48 11.56 7.57 -4.68
C GLU A 48 10.71 7.12 -3.50
N LYS A 49 10.80 7.86 -2.39
CA LYS A 49 10.05 7.60 -1.16
C LYS A 49 9.00 8.69 -0.99
N LEU A 50 7.74 8.28 -1.05
CA LEU A 50 6.59 9.16 -0.90
C LEU A 50 5.83 8.77 0.36
N ALA A 51 5.25 9.74 1.03
CA ALA A 51 4.25 9.46 2.05
C ALA A 51 2.94 9.02 1.35
N SER A 52 2.20 8.10 1.97
CA SER A 52 0.99 7.54 1.37
C SER A 52 -0.11 8.57 1.11
N ASP A 53 -0.12 9.70 1.82
CA ASP A 53 -1.00 10.85 1.62
C ASP A 53 -0.56 11.79 0.48
N GLU A 54 0.67 11.64 -0.02
CA GLU A 54 1.16 12.32 -1.23
C GLU A 54 0.80 11.54 -2.51
N LEU A 55 0.35 10.30 -2.38
CA LEU A 55 -0.08 9.47 -3.49
C LEU A 55 -1.47 9.87 -3.97
N SER A 56 -1.60 10.08 -5.28
CA SER A 56 -2.87 10.23 -5.99
C SER A 56 -3.07 9.17 -7.07
N GLU A 57 -4.21 9.23 -7.77
CA GLU A 57 -4.57 8.34 -8.89
C GLU A 57 -3.48 8.22 -9.97
N LYS A 58 -2.63 9.24 -10.14
CA LYS A 58 -1.51 9.21 -11.11
C LYS A 58 -0.48 8.11 -10.82
N HIS A 59 -0.42 7.62 -9.58
CA HIS A 59 0.47 6.55 -9.16
C HIS A 59 -0.20 5.17 -9.24
N SER A 60 -1.46 5.10 -9.66
CA SER A 60 -2.14 3.83 -9.87
C SER A 60 -1.40 3.02 -10.94
N GLY A 61 -1.23 1.73 -10.69
CA GLY A 61 -0.47 0.80 -11.54
C GLY A 61 1.05 0.84 -11.33
N LEU A 62 1.59 1.72 -10.48
CA LEU A 62 3.01 1.69 -10.14
C LEU A 62 3.31 0.55 -9.17
N ASN A 63 4.45 -0.11 -9.40
CA ASN A 63 5.01 -1.09 -8.47
C ASN A 63 5.66 -0.36 -7.29
N VAL A 64 5.32 -0.81 -6.08
CA VAL A 64 5.82 -0.21 -4.84
C VAL A 64 6.17 -1.25 -3.79
N ILE A 65 7.00 -0.83 -2.85
CA ILE A 65 7.22 -1.51 -1.57
C ILE A 65 6.58 -0.66 -0.48
N ALA A 66 5.67 -1.26 0.28
CA ALA A 66 4.90 -0.59 1.32
C ALA A 66 4.93 -1.41 2.62
N ARG A 67 4.81 -0.71 3.74
CA ARG A 67 4.45 -1.34 5.01
C ARG A 67 2.93 -1.55 5.02
N CYS A 68 2.46 -2.69 5.47
CA CYS A 68 1.02 -2.99 5.58
C CYS A 68 0.70 -3.58 6.94
N PHE A 69 -0.54 -3.35 7.38
CA PHE A 69 -1.10 -3.93 8.59
C PHE A 69 -1.99 -5.10 8.17
N VAL A 70 -1.68 -6.31 8.66
CA VAL A 70 -2.38 -7.57 8.36
C VAL A 70 -2.95 -8.20 9.62
#